data_AF-N9QDI8-F1
#
_entry.id   AF-N9QDI8-F1
#
_cell.length_a   1.000
_cell.length_b   1.000
_cell.length_c   1.000
_cell.angle_alpha   90.00
_cell.angle_beta   90.00
_cell.angle_gamma   90.00
#
_symmetry.space_group_name_H-M   'P 1'
#
loop_
_entity.id
_entity.type
_entity.pdbx_description
1 polymer ?
#
loop_
_entity_poly.entity_id
_entity_poly.type
_entity_poly.pdbx_seq_one_letter_code
_entity_poly.pdbx_strand_id
1 'polypeptide(L)'
;MPNNESNTTLPQEPGTKKPFMKGNTPLAIGAAVLILSSGVLGYTVGHRQGLTAAGYDADAEQLVDVVQTQKASLETLNKTLNTAVQERDLAVSNANDLYLAMTKARDEQVQAESVGTIYREILRQRGGLALAVQNLSIKPLPENAFEYQIDLVQVSPGKSRASGSVELRLIKGTEILVVPLEDKNFNFENYERLTGRWTMPKGFKPEFIEVRLTGVKPVIRRFSWEQGKAVENQSATLSEIPKTEANAN
;
A
#
# COMPACT_ATOMS: atom_id res chain seq x y z
N MET A 1 -29.49 14.98 77.06
CA MET A 1 -30.27 15.88 77.95
C MET A 1 -29.41 17.10 78.19
N PRO A 2 -29.88 18.31 77.85
CA PRO A 2 -30.87 19.10 78.63
C PRO A 2 -32.07 19.56 77.76
N ASN A 3 -33.32 19.63 78.23
CA ASN A 3 -34.02 20.64 79.08
C ASN A 3 -33.90 22.07 78.51
N ASN A 4 -34.89 22.58 77.77
CA ASN A 4 -36.17 23.20 78.20
C ASN A 4 -35.94 24.54 78.93
N GLU A 5 -36.49 25.64 78.41
CA GLU A 5 -37.50 26.48 79.07
C GLU A 5 -37.97 27.61 78.13
N SER A 6 -39.29 27.74 78.11
CA SER A 6 -40.13 28.70 77.41
C SER A 6 -40.26 30.00 78.19
N ASN A 7 -40.61 31.11 77.52
CA ASN A 7 -41.71 32.00 77.96
C ASN A 7 -42.05 32.98 76.82
N THR A 8 -43.24 32.92 76.21
CA THR A 8 -44.59 33.32 76.67
C THR A 8 -44.84 34.82 76.53
N THR A 9 -45.68 35.22 75.55
CA THR A 9 -46.90 36.04 75.77
C THR A 9 -47.84 35.97 74.53
N LEU A 10 -49.13 35.73 74.74
CA LEU A 10 -50.31 35.89 73.85
C LEU A 10 -51.15 37.07 74.40
N PRO A 11 -52.28 37.55 73.81
CA PRO A 11 -52.94 37.28 72.50
C PRO A 11 -53.45 38.55 71.75
N GLN A 12 -53.84 38.42 70.47
CA GLN A 12 -54.92 39.25 69.88
C GLN A 12 -55.42 38.66 68.54
N GLU A 13 -56.61 38.03 68.55
CA GLU A 13 -57.57 38.04 67.42
C GLU A 13 -58.48 39.29 67.58
N PRO A 14 -59.28 39.76 66.59
CA PRO A 14 -59.71 39.11 65.36
C PRO A 14 -59.60 40.02 64.10
N GLY A 15 -59.70 39.45 62.90
CA GLY A 15 -59.61 40.27 61.69
C GLY A 15 -59.97 39.56 60.40
N THR A 16 -61.20 39.05 60.34
CA THR A 16 -61.85 38.61 59.11
C THR A 16 -61.60 39.57 57.94
N LYS A 17 -60.89 39.12 56.90
CA LYS A 17 -61.05 39.68 55.54
C LYS A 17 -61.19 38.55 54.53
N LYS A 18 -62.45 38.26 54.21
CA LYS A 18 -62.89 37.55 53.01
C LYS A 18 -62.40 38.26 51.73
N PRO A 19 -62.34 37.54 50.60
CA PRO A 19 -61.37 37.76 49.53
C PRO A 19 -61.82 38.87 48.59
N PHE A 20 -61.00 39.91 48.45
CA PHE A 20 -61.13 40.88 47.38
C PHE A 20 -60.02 40.63 46.37
N MET A 21 -60.30 39.80 45.36
CA MET A 21 -59.63 39.78 44.04
C MET A 21 -60.33 38.73 43.16
N LYS A 22 -61.64 38.89 42.95
CA LYS A 22 -62.34 38.39 41.77
C LYS A 22 -62.97 39.61 41.11
N GLY A 23 -62.32 40.11 40.06
CA GLY A 23 -62.82 41.28 39.32
C GLY A 23 -62.12 41.51 37.99
N ASN A 24 -60.79 41.49 37.93
CA ASN A 24 -60.06 42.02 36.76
C ASN A 24 -59.03 41.06 36.13
N THR A 25 -59.20 39.74 36.29
CA THR A 25 -58.38 38.73 35.59
C THR A 25 -58.33 38.90 34.06
N PRO A 26 -59.41 39.23 33.33
CA PRO A 26 -59.31 39.46 31.88
C PRO A 26 -58.55 40.74 31.53
N LEU A 27 -58.57 41.76 32.40
CA LEU A 27 -57.85 43.02 32.17
C LEU A 27 -56.34 42.84 32.37
N ALA A 28 -55.93 42.07 33.39
CA ALA A 28 -54.53 41.74 33.61
C ALA A 28 -53.96 40.86 32.48
N ILE A 29 -54.75 39.92 31.96
CA ILE A 29 -54.38 39.11 30.80
C ILE A 29 -54.31 39.99 29.54
N GLY A 30 -55.27 40.89 29.32
CA GLY A 30 -55.26 41.84 28.21
C GLY A 30 -54.04 42.76 28.23
N ALA A 31 -53.67 43.28 29.41
CA ALA A 31 -52.47 44.10 29.58
C ALA A 31 -51.18 43.30 29.33
N ALA A 32 -51.10 42.06 29.80
CA ALA A 32 -49.96 41.19 29.55
C ALA A 32 -49.81 40.86 28.05
N VAL A 33 -50.92 40.58 27.35
CA VAL A 33 -50.93 40.34 25.90
C VAL A 33 -50.53 41.60 25.14
N LEU A 34 -50.99 42.78 25.56
CA LEU A 34 -50.61 44.05 24.93
C LEU A 34 -49.15 44.42 25.16
N ILE A 35 -48.59 44.17 26.34
CA ILE A 35 -47.18 44.43 26.62
C ILE A 35 -46.29 43.44 25.85
N LEU A 36 -46.68 42.17 25.78
CA LEU A 36 -45.97 41.17 24.98
C LEU A 36 -46.06 41.45 23.49
N SER A 37 -47.23 41.82 22.96
CA SER A 37 -47.39 42.14 21.55
C SER A 37 -46.68 43.44 21.16
N SER A 38 -46.70 44.45 22.04
CA SER A 38 -45.97 45.71 21.84
C SER A 38 -44.46 45.51 21.96
N GLY A 39 -44.00 44.62 22.84
CA GLY A 39 -42.59 44.24 22.96
C GLY A 39 -42.08 43.48 21.74
N VAL A 40 -42.87 42.55 21.18
CA VAL A 40 -42.52 41.81 19.96
C VAL A 40 -42.53 42.72 18.73
N LEU A 41 -43.53 43.61 18.59
CA LEU A 41 -43.57 44.58 17.50
C LEU A 41 -42.47 45.65 17.64
N GLY A 42 -42.21 46.14 18.85
CA GLY A 42 -41.10 47.05 19.15
C GLY A 42 -39.73 46.42 18.92
N TYR A 43 -39.54 45.14 19.28
CA TYR A 43 -38.32 44.39 19.00
C TYR A 43 -38.16 44.14 17.50
N THR A 44 -39.20 43.75 16.77
CA THR A 44 -39.09 43.47 15.32
C THR A 44 -38.87 44.73 14.48
N VAL A 45 -39.54 45.84 14.81
CA VAL A 45 -39.33 47.12 14.13
C VAL A 45 -38.02 47.78 14.56
N GLY A 46 -37.69 47.75 15.86
CA GLY A 46 -36.43 48.29 16.40
C GLY A 46 -35.20 47.46 16.04
N HIS A 47 -35.31 46.14 15.91
CA HIS A 47 -34.23 45.26 15.42
C HIS A 47 -34.05 45.43 13.91
N ARG A 48 -35.12 45.58 13.13
CA ARG A 48 -35.00 45.89 11.70
C ARG A 48 -34.46 47.28 11.42
N GLN A 49 -34.89 48.30 12.16
CA GLN A 49 -34.37 49.68 12.05
C GLN A 49 -32.96 49.81 12.65
N GLY A 50 -32.66 49.07 13.71
CA GLY A 50 -31.31 48.97 14.29
C GLY A 50 -30.31 48.28 13.36
N LEU A 51 -30.74 47.24 12.64
CA LEU A 51 -29.92 46.58 11.60
C LEU A 51 -29.76 47.43 10.33
N THR A 52 -30.70 48.31 10.00
CA THR A 52 -30.54 49.25 8.88
C THR A 52 -29.73 50.49 9.25
N ALA A 53 -29.71 50.90 10.51
CA ALA A 53 -28.87 52.01 10.99
C ALA A 53 -27.45 51.58 11.37
N ALA A 54 -27.24 50.33 11.76
CA ALA A 54 -25.94 49.73 12.02
C ALA A 54 -25.40 48.97 10.79
N GLY A 55 -25.16 49.69 9.69
CA GLY A 55 -24.20 49.29 8.64
C GLY A 55 -24.26 47.85 8.09
N TYR A 56 -25.43 47.22 7.98
CA TYR A 56 -25.59 45.84 7.50
C TYR A 56 -25.66 45.73 5.96
N ASP A 57 -24.98 46.61 5.24
CA ASP A 57 -24.71 46.43 3.80
C ASP A 57 -23.30 45.86 3.54
N ALA A 58 -22.48 45.68 4.59
CA ALA A 58 -21.15 45.07 4.49
C ALA A 58 -21.11 43.56 4.84
N ASP A 59 -22.14 43.02 5.51
CA ASP A 59 -22.12 41.64 6.06
C ASP A 59 -22.92 40.63 5.22
N ALA A 60 -23.78 41.08 4.30
CA ALA A 60 -24.48 40.19 3.37
C ALA A 60 -23.55 39.67 2.26
N GLU A 61 -22.63 40.51 1.78
CA GLU A 61 -21.61 40.13 0.79
C GLU A 61 -20.57 39.17 1.39
N GLN A 62 -20.14 39.45 2.63
CA GLN A 62 -19.20 38.59 3.37
C GLN A 62 -19.82 37.22 3.75
N LEU A 63 -21.11 37.17 4.07
CA LEU A 63 -21.80 35.90 4.33
C LEU A 63 -22.00 35.08 3.04
N VAL A 64 -22.24 35.74 1.89
CA VAL A 64 -22.29 35.07 0.58
C VAL A 64 -20.92 34.51 0.22
N ASP A 65 -19.83 35.24 0.46
CA ASP A 65 -18.46 34.79 0.23
C ASP A 65 -18.08 33.59 1.13
N VAL A 66 -18.44 33.61 2.41
CA VAL A 66 -18.24 32.46 3.32
C VAL A 66 -19.06 31.24 2.89
N VAL A 67 -20.32 31.42 2.50
CA VAL A 67 -21.16 30.31 2.02
C VAL A 67 -20.65 29.75 0.69
N GLN A 68 -20.16 30.61 -0.22
CA GLN A 68 -19.59 30.20 -1.49
C GLN A 68 -18.26 29.46 -1.29
N THR A 69 -17.42 29.94 -0.37
CA THR A 69 -16.18 29.26 0.06
C THR A 69 -16.48 27.91 0.71
N GLN A 70 -17.48 27.83 1.59
CA GLN A 70 -17.91 26.57 2.19
C GLN A 70 -18.45 25.59 1.15
N LYS A 71 -19.23 26.05 0.17
CA LYS A 71 -19.70 25.23 -0.95
C LYS A 71 -18.53 24.69 -1.78
N ALA A 72 -17.58 25.55 -2.16
CA ALA A 72 -16.40 25.14 -2.91
C ALA A 72 -15.52 24.16 -2.11
N SER A 73 -15.38 24.37 -0.80
CA SER A 73 -14.66 23.46 0.09
C SER A 73 -15.37 22.11 0.22
N LEU A 74 -16.71 22.09 0.31
CA LEU A 74 -17.50 20.86 0.35
C LEU A 74 -17.43 20.09 -0.97
N GLU A 75 -17.48 20.79 -2.10
CA GLU A 75 -17.32 20.18 -3.42
C GLU A 75 -15.92 19.57 -3.57
N THR A 76 -14.89 20.30 -3.14
CA THR A 76 -13.51 19.80 -3.13
C THR A 76 -13.36 18.60 -2.21
N LEU A 77 -13.92 18.65 -1.00
CA LEU A 77 -13.86 17.54 -0.05
C LEU A 77 -14.58 16.30 -0.56
N ASN A 78 -15.76 16.46 -1.17
CA ASN A 78 -16.50 15.36 -1.78
C ASN A 78 -15.70 14.74 -2.94
N LYS A 79 -15.08 15.57 -3.78
CA LYS A 79 -14.18 15.10 -4.84
C LYS A 79 -13.00 14.32 -4.28
N THR A 80 -12.29 14.86 -3.28
CA THR A 80 -11.16 14.19 -2.63
C THR A 80 -11.57 12.89 -1.95
N LEU A 81 -12.73 12.86 -1.29
CA LEU A 81 -13.26 11.65 -0.66
C LEU A 81 -13.56 10.58 -1.70
N ASN A 82 -14.23 10.93 -2.80
CA ASN A 82 -14.51 9.99 -3.88
C ASN A 82 -13.23 9.46 -4.52
N THR A 83 -12.23 10.31 -4.73
CA THR A 83 -10.90 9.89 -5.19
C THR A 83 -10.23 8.93 -4.20
N ALA A 84 -10.25 9.25 -2.90
CA ALA A 84 -9.65 8.40 -1.87
C ALA A 84 -10.36 7.03 -1.75
N VAL A 85 -11.69 6.98 -1.91
CA VAL A 85 -12.45 5.73 -1.94
C VAL A 85 -12.09 4.91 -3.17
N GLN A 86 -11.98 5.53 -4.35
CA GLN A 86 -11.56 4.84 -5.58
C GLN A 86 -10.13 4.28 -5.46
N GLU A 87 -9.19 5.07 -4.94
CA GLU A 87 -7.80 4.63 -4.71
C GLU A 87 -7.73 3.46 -3.72
N ARG A 88 -8.52 3.53 -2.63
CA ARG A 88 -8.64 2.43 -1.67
C ARG A 88 -9.19 1.18 -2.34
N ASP A 89 -10.27 1.30 -3.11
CA ASP A 89 -10.92 0.15 -3.75
C ASP A 89 -9.99 -0.51 -4.77
N LEU A 90 -9.24 0.29 -5.55
CA LEU A 90 -8.19 -0.19 -6.45
C LEU A 90 -7.05 -0.87 -5.68
N ALA A 91 -6.59 -0.31 -4.56
CA ALA A 91 -5.56 -0.92 -3.73
C ALA A 91 -6.01 -2.26 -3.14
N VAL A 92 -7.26 -2.35 -2.67
CA VAL A 92 -7.86 -3.60 -2.17
C VAL A 92 -7.98 -4.63 -3.28
N SER A 93 -8.43 -4.23 -4.48
CA SER A 93 -8.49 -5.12 -5.64
C SER A 93 -7.11 -5.66 -5.99
N ASN A 94 -6.10 -4.79 -6.13
CA ASN A 94 -4.74 -5.19 -6.45
C ASN A 94 -4.14 -6.12 -5.38
N ALA A 95 -4.43 -5.88 -4.10
CA ALA A 95 -3.98 -6.74 -3.02
C ALA A 95 -4.62 -8.15 -3.10
N ASN A 96 -5.91 -8.23 -3.43
CA ASN A 96 -6.60 -9.50 -3.66
C ASN A 96 -6.05 -10.23 -4.88
N ASP A 97 -5.83 -9.54 -5.99
CA ASP A 97 -5.27 -10.12 -7.21
C ASP A 97 -3.86 -10.66 -6.96
N LEU A 98 -3.02 -9.90 -6.23
CA LEU A 98 -1.69 -10.34 -5.83
C LEU A 98 -1.75 -11.57 -4.92
N TYR A 99 -2.69 -11.60 -3.98
CA TYR A 99 -2.89 -12.75 -3.09
C TYR A 99 -3.30 -14.01 -3.87
N LEU A 100 -4.24 -13.87 -4.81
CA LEU A 100 -4.67 -14.97 -5.68
C LEU A 100 -3.54 -15.46 -6.57
N ALA A 101 -2.79 -14.54 -7.20
CA ALA A 101 -1.64 -14.87 -8.02
C ALA A 101 -0.54 -15.59 -7.21
N MET A 102 -0.27 -15.12 -5.99
CA MET A 102 0.71 -15.74 -5.09
C MET A 102 0.28 -17.12 -4.63
N THR A 103 -0.99 -17.31 -4.30
CA THR A 103 -1.54 -18.62 -3.94
C THR A 103 -1.44 -19.59 -5.10
N LYS A 104 -1.83 -19.17 -6.30
CA LYS A 104 -1.71 -19.98 -7.52
C LYS A 104 -0.26 -20.36 -7.81
N ALA A 105 0.67 -19.41 -7.74
CA ALA A 105 2.09 -19.66 -7.97
C ALA A 105 2.67 -20.65 -6.95
N ARG A 106 2.23 -20.57 -5.69
CA ARG A 106 2.61 -21.54 -4.65
C ARG A 106 2.07 -22.93 -4.97
N ASP A 107 0.82 -23.05 -5.37
CA ASP A 107 0.21 -24.35 -5.71
C ASP A 107 0.92 -25.00 -6.91
N GLU A 108 1.22 -24.22 -7.95
CA GLU A 108 2.00 -24.66 -9.11
C GLU A 108 3.42 -25.08 -8.71
N GLN A 109 4.08 -24.35 -7.80
CA GLN A 109 5.39 -24.72 -7.26
C GLN A 109 5.34 -26.08 -6.54
N VAL A 110 4.38 -26.28 -5.62
CA VAL A 110 4.23 -27.54 -4.88
C VAL A 110 3.98 -28.70 -5.83
N GLN A 111 3.16 -28.49 -6.86
CA GLN A 111 2.91 -29.50 -7.88
C GLN A 111 4.17 -29.84 -8.67
N ALA A 112 4.93 -28.83 -9.12
CA ALA A 112 6.18 -29.01 -9.86
C ALA A 112 7.25 -29.74 -9.02
N GLU A 113 7.37 -29.42 -7.72
CA GLU A 113 8.27 -30.09 -6.80
C GLU A 113 7.90 -31.56 -6.58
N SER A 114 6.61 -31.86 -6.45
CA SER A 114 6.10 -33.23 -6.34
C SER A 114 6.44 -34.07 -7.57
N VAL A 115 6.13 -33.57 -8.76
CA VAL A 115 6.46 -34.23 -10.04
C VAL A 115 7.97 -34.39 -10.19
N GLY A 116 8.75 -33.35 -9.85
CA GLY A 116 10.20 -33.38 -9.88
C GLY A 116 10.78 -34.45 -8.95
N THR A 117 10.18 -34.67 -7.78
CA THR A 117 10.62 -35.70 -6.83
C THR A 117 10.41 -37.10 -7.38
N ILE A 118 9.22 -37.37 -7.96
CA ILE A 118 8.91 -38.65 -8.60
C ILE A 118 9.88 -38.90 -9.76
N TYR A 119 10.08 -37.91 -10.62
CA TYR A 119 10.96 -38.03 -11.78
C TYR A 119 12.41 -38.33 -11.37
N ARG A 120 12.92 -37.65 -10.33
CA ARG A 120 14.26 -37.92 -9.79
C ARG A 120 14.38 -39.34 -9.22
N GLU A 121 13.33 -39.87 -8.60
CA GLU A 121 13.34 -41.25 -8.10
C GLU A 121 13.38 -42.27 -9.26
N ILE A 122 12.61 -42.04 -10.32
CA ILE A 122 12.66 -42.87 -11.53
C ILE A 122 14.06 -42.79 -12.16
N LEU A 123 14.66 -41.60 -12.26
CA LEU A 123 16.02 -41.45 -12.76
C LEU A 123 17.03 -42.21 -11.90
N ARG A 124 16.88 -42.15 -10.57
CA ARG A 124 17.76 -42.84 -9.61
C ARG A 124 17.77 -44.34 -9.84
N GLN A 125 16.60 -44.94 -10.04
CA GLN A 125 16.44 -46.37 -10.37
C GLN A 125 17.06 -46.74 -11.73
N ARG A 126 17.14 -45.78 -12.66
CA ARG A 126 17.71 -45.95 -14.01
C ARG A 126 19.19 -45.59 -14.12
N GLY A 127 19.91 -45.49 -13.00
CA GLY A 127 21.35 -45.17 -12.98
C GLY A 127 21.67 -43.68 -12.81
N GLY A 128 20.66 -42.84 -12.62
CA GLY A 128 20.81 -41.44 -12.25
C GLY A 128 21.13 -40.49 -13.41
N LEU A 129 21.51 -39.28 -13.05
CA LEU A 129 22.00 -38.22 -13.93
C LEU A 129 23.34 -37.74 -13.39
N ALA A 130 24.39 -37.85 -14.20
CA ALA A 130 25.70 -37.30 -13.83
C ALA A 130 25.64 -35.78 -13.69
N LEU A 131 26.56 -35.22 -12.90
CA LEU A 131 26.71 -33.76 -12.77
C LEU A 131 26.74 -33.11 -14.17
N ALA A 132 25.88 -32.11 -14.36
CA ALA A 132 25.79 -31.37 -15.61
C ALA A 132 25.39 -29.91 -15.38
N VAL A 133 25.77 -29.07 -16.34
CA VAL A 133 25.20 -27.73 -16.49
C VAL A 133 23.88 -27.90 -17.22
N GLN A 134 22.77 -27.69 -16.51
CA GLN A 134 21.41 -27.76 -17.07
C GLN A 134 21.13 -26.52 -17.93
N ASN A 135 21.47 -25.35 -17.41
CA ASN A 135 21.20 -24.08 -18.06
C ASN A 135 22.26 -23.04 -17.69
N LEU A 136 22.51 -22.13 -18.63
CA LEU A 136 23.34 -20.93 -18.45
C LEU A 136 22.55 -19.76 -19.04
N SER A 137 22.24 -18.77 -18.20
CA SER A 137 21.60 -17.54 -18.63
C SER A 137 22.49 -16.35 -18.29
N ILE A 138 22.64 -15.44 -19.24
CA ILE A 138 23.35 -14.18 -19.06
C ILE A 138 22.39 -13.05 -19.36
N LYS A 139 22.14 -12.19 -18.36
CA LYS A 139 21.28 -11.03 -18.48
C LYS A 139 22.13 -9.76 -18.52
N PRO A 140 22.06 -8.95 -19.60
CA PRO A 140 22.75 -7.67 -19.64
C PRO A 140 22.11 -6.70 -18.65
N LEU A 141 22.97 -5.94 -17.96
CA LEU A 141 22.62 -4.84 -17.07
C LEU A 141 23.19 -3.53 -17.64
N PRO A 142 22.73 -2.36 -17.16
CA PRO A 142 23.36 -1.09 -17.48
C PRO A 142 24.86 -1.07 -17.18
N GLU A 143 25.58 -0.10 -17.75
CA GLU A 143 27.01 0.12 -17.48
C GLU A 143 27.94 -1.06 -17.82
N ASN A 144 27.56 -1.89 -18.81
CA ASN A 144 28.34 -3.04 -19.26
C ASN A 144 28.54 -4.10 -18.15
N ALA A 145 27.59 -4.16 -17.21
CA ALA A 145 27.48 -5.21 -16.22
C ALA A 145 26.57 -6.34 -16.72
N PHE A 146 26.73 -7.52 -16.15
CA PHE A 146 25.98 -8.71 -16.50
C PHE A 146 25.65 -9.51 -15.25
N GLU A 147 24.48 -10.13 -15.24
CA GLU A 147 24.07 -11.11 -14.22
C GLU A 147 24.09 -12.50 -14.86
N TYR A 148 24.78 -13.45 -14.21
CA TYR A 148 24.76 -14.85 -14.63
C TYR A 148 23.81 -15.66 -13.76
N GLN A 149 23.22 -16.69 -14.37
CA GLN A 149 22.54 -17.77 -13.67
C GLN A 149 23.01 -19.09 -14.27
N ILE A 150 23.65 -19.92 -13.45
CA ILE A 150 24.11 -21.26 -13.81
C ILE A 150 23.29 -22.26 -13.02
N ASP A 151 22.54 -23.10 -13.72
CA ASP A 151 21.76 -24.17 -13.12
C ASP A 151 22.55 -25.47 -13.21
N LEU A 152 22.93 -26.01 -12.06
CA LEU A 152 23.62 -27.28 -11.91
C LEU A 152 22.62 -28.37 -11.52
N VAL A 153 22.80 -29.56 -12.08
CA VAL A 153 21.95 -30.72 -11.77
C VAL A 153 22.78 -31.98 -11.62
N GLN A 154 22.38 -32.84 -10.70
CA GLN A 154 22.86 -34.20 -10.52
C GLN A 154 21.72 -35.03 -9.94
N VAL A 155 21.60 -36.30 -10.34
CA VAL A 155 20.75 -37.26 -9.64
C VAL A 155 21.58 -38.50 -9.37
N SER A 156 22.08 -38.65 -8.14
CA SER A 156 22.88 -39.82 -7.78
C SER A 156 22.02 -41.04 -7.44
N PRO A 157 22.31 -42.24 -7.99
CA PRO A 157 21.73 -43.52 -7.58
C PRO A 157 21.75 -43.72 -6.06
N GLY A 158 22.87 -43.38 -5.42
CA GLY A 158 23.08 -43.54 -3.99
C GLY A 158 22.74 -42.31 -3.15
N LYS A 159 22.05 -41.30 -3.72
CA LYS A 159 21.77 -40.01 -3.06
C LYS A 159 23.04 -39.28 -2.57
N SER A 160 24.19 -39.55 -3.19
CA SER A 160 25.42 -38.81 -2.89
C SER A 160 25.32 -37.37 -3.38
N ARG A 161 25.92 -36.45 -2.63
CA ARG A 161 25.99 -35.04 -2.98
C ARG A 161 26.99 -34.80 -4.10
N ALA A 162 26.65 -33.91 -5.03
CA ALA A 162 27.61 -33.28 -5.92
C ALA A 162 28.43 -32.28 -5.10
N SER A 163 29.75 -32.32 -5.24
CA SER A 163 30.63 -31.31 -4.64
C SER A 163 31.79 -30.99 -5.59
N GLY A 164 32.22 -29.74 -5.56
CA GLY A 164 33.23 -29.25 -6.48
C GLY A 164 33.29 -27.74 -6.57
N SER A 165 33.87 -27.25 -7.65
CA SER A 165 33.89 -25.82 -7.98
C SER A 165 33.52 -25.56 -9.44
N VAL A 166 33.00 -24.36 -9.67
CA VAL A 166 32.65 -23.82 -10.98
C VAL A 166 33.65 -22.72 -11.34
N GLU A 167 33.97 -22.65 -12.63
CA GLU A 167 34.71 -21.55 -13.21
C GLU A 167 34.02 -21.12 -14.51
N LEU A 168 33.80 -19.82 -14.65
CA LEU A 168 33.16 -19.24 -15.82
C LEU A 168 34.21 -18.46 -16.63
N ARG A 169 34.36 -18.83 -17.91
CA ARG A 169 35.34 -18.23 -18.81
C ARG A 169 34.66 -17.59 -19.99
N LEU A 170 35.09 -16.39 -20.32
CA LEU A 170 34.74 -15.68 -21.53
C LEU A 170 35.91 -15.77 -22.50
N ILE A 171 35.64 -16.14 -23.74
CA ILE A 171 36.67 -16.48 -24.72
C ILE A 171 36.49 -15.60 -25.96
N LYS A 172 37.59 -15.02 -26.43
CA LYS A 172 37.68 -14.25 -27.68
C LYS A 172 38.96 -14.64 -28.40
N GLY A 173 38.88 -15.47 -29.45
CA GLY A 173 40.07 -16.06 -30.07
C GLY A 173 40.95 -16.81 -29.05
N THR A 174 42.15 -16.29 -28.77
CA THR A 174 43.10 -16.83 -27.78
C THR A 174 43.02 -16.15 -26.41
N GLU A 175 42.30 -15.03 -26.29
CA GLU A 175 42.12 -14.31 -25.03
C GLU A 175 41.06 -15.02 -24.18
N ILE A 176 41.40 -15.27 -22.91
CA ILE A 176 40.51 -15.88 -21.93
C ILE A 176 40.39 -14.93 -20.75
N LEU A 177 39.16 -14.56 -20.42
CA LEU A 177 38.80 -13.79 -19.23
C LEU A 177 38.03 -14.70 -18.27
N VAL A 178 38.54 -14.85 -17.04
CA VAL A 178 37.83 -15.58 -15.97
C VAL A 178 36.90 -14.61 -15.26
N VAL A 179 35.62 -14.97 -15.17
CA VAL A 179 34.61 -14.17 -14.45
C VAL A 179 34.78 -14.39 -12.95
N PRO A 180 34.87 -13.32 -12.14
CA PRO A 180 34.91 -13.46 -10.69
C PRO A 180 33.54 -13.92 -10.18
N LEU A 181 33.47 -15.12 -9.63
CA LEU A 181 32.26 -15.67 -9.01
C LEU A 181 32.27 -15.35 -7.51
N GLU A 182 31.10 -14.99 -6.96
CA GLU A 182 30.95 -14.73 -5.51
C GLU A 182 31.20 -16.00 -4.69
N ASP A 183 30.50 -17.09 -5.07
CA ASP A 183 30.82 -18.44 -4.63
C ASP A 183 31.18 -19.30 -5.83
N LYS A 184 32.40 -19.84 -5.80
CA LYS A 184 32.89 -20.76 -6.83
C LYS A 184 32.66 -22.21 -6.45
N ASN A 185 32.32 -22.52 -5.21
CA ASN A 185 32.12 -23.89 -4.76
C ASN A 185 30.64 -24.25 -4.83
N PHE A 186 30.35 -25.52 -5.03
CA PHE A 186 28.98 -26.04 -4.98
C PHE A 186 28.95 -27.30 -4.13
N ASN A 187 27.84 -27.52 -3.43
CA ASN A 187 27.61 -28.72 -2.63
C ASN A 187 26.12 -29.00 -2.49
N PHE A 188 25.57 -29.85 -3.35
CA PHE A 188 24.13 -30.07 -3.47
C PHE A 188 23.76 -31.53 -3.71
N GLU A 189 22.52 -31.90 -3.43
CA GLU A 189 22.03 -33.26 -3.69
C GLU A 189 21.47 -33.44 -5.09
N ASN A 190 20.62 -32.51 -5.53
CA ASN A 190 19.85 -32.65 -6.76
C ASN A 190 20.07 -31.50 -7.75
N TYR A 191 19.95 -30.27 -7.26
CA TYR A 191 20.15 -29.07 -8.06
C TYR A 191 20.76 -27.96 -7.21
N GLU A 192 21.47 -27.04 -7.87
CA GLU A 192 21.94 -25.80 -7.28
C GLU A 192 21.96 -24.72 -8.35
N ARG A 193 21.50 -23.52 -7.98
CA ARG A 193 21.51 -22.35 -8.86
C ARG A 193 22.57 -21.39 -8.34
N LEU A 194 23.56 -21.11 -9.18
CA LEU A 194 24.61 -20.14 -8.89
C LEU A 194 24.30 -18.85 -9.65
N THR A 195 24.17 -17.75 -8.91
CA THR A 195 23.96 -16.42 -9.47
C THR A 195 25.07 -15.49 -9.03
N GLY A 196 25.22 -14.39 -9.77
CA GLY A 196 26.17 -13.35 -9.43
C GLY A 196 26.28 -12.34 -10.56
N ARG A 197 27.10 -11.32 -10.32
CA ARG A 197 27.26 -10.20 -11.25
C ARG A 197 28.71 -9.95 -11.55
N TRP A 198 28.98 -9.49 -12.76
CA TRP A 198 30.31 -9.02 -13.14
C TRP A 198 30.21 -7.85 -14.11
N THR A 199 31.27 -7.05 -14.14
CA THR A 199 31.46 -5.99 -15.12
C THR A 199 32.44 -6.44 -16.19
N MET A 200 32.05 -6.29 -17.46
CA MET A 200 32.90 -6.66 -18.58
C MET A 200 34.00 -5.60 -18.79
N PRO A 201 35.28 -5.99 -18.93
CA PRO A 201 36.35 -5.05 -19.25
C PRO A 201 36.06 -4.26 -20.53
N LYS A 202 36.45 -2.97 -20.54
CA LYS A 202 36.23 -2.10 -21.70
C LYS A 202 36.91 -2.69 -22.94
N GLY A 203 36.16 -2.78 -24.04
CA GLY A 203 36.65 -3.30 -25.33
C GLY A 203 36.72 -4.83 -25.44
N PHE A 204 36.43 -5.57 -24.38
CA PHE A 204 36.33 -7.03 -24.45
C PHE A 204 34.95 -7.44 -24.98
N LYS A 205 34.94 -8.19 -26.08
CA LYS A 205 33.73 -8.73 -26.72
C LYS A 205 33.92 -10.25 -26.88
N PRO A 206 33.33 -11.07 -26.00
CA PRO A 206 33.47 -12.52 -26.10
C PRO A 206 32.75 -13.08 -27.33
N GLU A 207 33.31 -14.16 -27.85
CA GLU A 207 32.70 -15.02 -28.88
C GLU A 207 32.03 -16.23 -28.24
N PHE A 208 32.59 -16.71 -27.12
CA PHE A 208 32.06 -17.85 -26.39
C PHE A 208 32.09 -17.61 -24.88
N ILE A 209 31.20 -18.31 -24.19
CA ILE A 209 31.22 -18.48 -22.74
C ILE A 209 31.34 -19.97 -22.42
N GLU A 210 32.21 -20.31 -21.47
CA GLU A 210 32.50 -21.68 -21.08
C GLU A 210 32.35 -21.85 -19.58
N VAL A 211 31.54 -22.84 -19.19
CA VAL A 211 31.36 -23.26 -17.81
C VAL A 211 32.22 -24.51 -17.59
N ARG A 212 33.12 -24.45 -16.61
CA ARG A 212 33.91 -25.59 -16.16
C ARG A 212 33.49 -25.99 -14.76
N LEU A 213 33.10 -27.25 -14.60
CA LEU A 213 32.87 -27.85 -13.29
C LEU A 213 34.03 -28.79 -12.98
N THR A 214 34.67 -28.57 -11.84
CA THR A 214 35.66 -29.47 -11.26
C THR A 214 35.02 -30.22 -10.10
N GLY A 215 34.87 -31.53 -10.26
CA GLY A 215 34.37 -32.45 -9.25
C GLY A 215 34.93 -33.84 -9.52
N VAL A 216 34.21 -34.90 -9.09
CA VAL A 216 34.64 -36.30 -9.33
C VAL A 216 34.86 -36.58 -10.82
N LYS A 217 34.00 -36.04 -11.69
CA LYS A 217 34.20 -36.04 -13.14
C LYS A 217 34.13 -34.59 -13.62
N PRO A 218 35.18 -34.07 -14.29
CA PRO A 218 35.15 -32.71 -14.81
C PRO A 218 34.13 -32.59 -15.93
N VAL A 219 33.42 -31.47 -15.97
CA VAL A 219 32.44 -31.15 -17.03
C VAL A 219 32.82 -29.81 -17.63
N ILE A 220 32.89 -29.75 -18.96
CA ILE A 220 33.15 -28.52 -19.70
C ILE A 220 32.01 -28.33 -20.69
N ARG A 221 31.34 -27.17 -20.62
CA ARG A 221 30.28 -26.79 -21.55
C ARG A 221 30.56 -25.40 -22.10
N ARG A 222 30.59 -25.30 -23.43
CA ARG A 222 30.81 -24.05 -24.15
C ARG A 222 29.55 -23.66 -24.90
N PHE A 223 29.24 -22.36 -24.87
CA PHE A 223 28.10 -21.76 -25.53
C PHE A 223 28.58 -20.58 -26.37
N SER A 224 27.94 -20.35 -27.51
CA SER A 224 28.15 -19.15 -28.31
C SER A 224 27.66 -17.92 -27.54
N TRP A 225 28.40 -16.82 -27.62
CA TRP A 225 28.00 -15.57 -27.01
C TRP A 225 27.07 -14.81 -27.94
N GLU A 226 25.77 -14.86 -27.67
CA GLU A 226 24.76 -14.07 -28.37
C GLU A 226 24.27 -12.95 -27.45
N GLN A 227 24.57 -11.70 -27.81
CA GLN A 227 24.15 -10.54 -27.03
C GLN A 227 22.65 -10.29 -27.28
N GLY A 228 21.81 -10.60 -26.28
CA GLY A 228 20.42 -10.15 -26.27
C GLY A 228 20.30 -8.62 -26.23
N LYS A 229 19.13 -8.07 -26.56
CA LYS A 229 18.87 -6.63 -26.43
C LYS A 229 19.15 -6.19 -24.99
N ALA A 230 19.87 -5.08 -24.82
CA ALA A 230 20.07 -4.49 -23.51
C ALA A 230 18.70 -4.18 -22.88
N VAL A 231 18.53 -4.50 -21.60
CA VAL A 231 17.33 -4.10 -20.87
C VAL A 231 17.51 -2.63 -20.54
N GLU A 232 17.09 -1.76 -21.46
CA GLU A 232 17.26 -0.30 -21.34
C GLU A 232 16.47 0.30 -20.17
N ASN A 233 15.46 -0.42 -19.65
CA ASN A 233 14.61 0.05 -18.57
C ASN A 233 14.32 -1.07 -17.55
N GLN A 234 15.07 -1.14 -16.46
CA GLN A 234 14.54 -1.64 -15.18
C GLN A 234 14.18 -0.43 -14.31
N SER A 235 13.27 0.42 -14.82
CA SER A 235 12.68 1.46 -14.00
C SER A 235 11.69 0.79 -13.04
N ALA A 236 12.17 0.52 -11.83
CA ALA A 236 11.30 0.32 -10.68
C ALA A 236 10.65 1.66 -10.34
N THR A 237 9.59 2.02 -11.07
CA THR A 237 8.74 3.15 -10.71
C THR A 237 7.28 2.72 -10.82
N LEU A 238 6.64 2.58 -9.66
CA LEU A 238 5.20 2.44 -9.45
C LEU A 238 4.38 3.64 -9.96
N SER A 239 4.92 4.43 -10.90
CA SER A 239 4.37 5.70 -11.36
C SER A 239 3.62 5.59 -12.69
N GLU A 240 3.63 4.42 -13.33
CA GLU A 240 2.91 4.15 -14.58
C GLU A 240 1.57 3.43 -14.35
N ILE A 241 0.80 3.84 -13.33
CA ILE A 241 -0.63 3.53 -13.35
C ILE A 241 -1.24 4.46 -14.42
N PRO A 242 -1.76 3.93 -15.53
CA PRO A 242 -2.38 4.77 -16.55
C PRO A 242 -3.55 5.50 -15.90
N LYS A 243 -3.58 6.83 -16.05
CA LYS A 243 -4.79 7.63 -15.79
C LYS A 243 -5.83 7.21 -16.82
N THR A 244 -6.66 6.24 -16.47
CA THR A 244 -7.84 5.91 -17.27
C THR A 244 -8.71 7.16 -17.35
N GLU A 245 -8.91 7.68 -18.56
CA GLU A 245 -9.86 8.74 -18.83
C GLU A 245 -11.25 8.29 -18.37
N ALA A 246 -11.86 9.08 -17.49
CA ALA A 246 -13.24 8.85 -17.10
C ALA A 246 -14.13 9.08 -18.33
N ASN A 247 -14.75 8.00 -18.83
CA ASN A 247 -15.80 8.08 -19.83
C ASN A 247 -16.90 9.01 -19.31
N ALA A 248 -17.10 10.13 -20.00
CA ALA A 248 -18.25 10.99 -19.81
C ALA A 248 -19.47 10.32 -20.46
N ASN A 249 -20.48 10.01 -19.64
CA ASN A 249 -21.86 9.84 -20.08
C ASN A 249 -22.60 11.16 -19.92
#